data_AF-A0A381W4V2-F1
#
_entry.id   AF-A0A381W4V2-F1
#
_cell.length_a   1.000
_cell.length_b   1.000
_cell.length_c   1.000
_cell.angle_alpha   90.00
_cell.angle_beta   90.00
_cell.angle_gamma   90.00
#
_symmetry.space_group_name_H-M   'P 1'
#
loop_
_entity.id
_entity.type
_entity.pdbx_description
1 polymer ?
#
loop_
_entity_poly.entity_id
_entity_poly.type
_entity_poly.pdbx_seq_one_letter_code
_entity_poly.pdbx_strand_id
1 'polypeptide(L)'
;MWSGPRNISTAMMYSFDNRRDCFATDEPLYAHYLKQTGIKHPDAQRVMAHHESDSAKVVDYLTGEIPGGAAVWYQKHMCHHILPGMDTDWLDSLSNCFLIRNPKEVLLSLSKITDEVTLWSTGLPQQVRLMQDVSKSSGSTPPIIDSREALENPKGMLRLLCEQWGIDFSERMLSWEAGPRECDGIWGEHWYDSV
;
A
#
# COMPACT_ATOMS: atom_id res chain seq x y z
N MET A 1 -5.05 0.88 -0.17
CA MET A 1 -4.42 0.79 -1.51
C MET A 1 -3.51 -0.43 -1.55
N TRP A 2 -3.71 -1.31 -2.53
CA TRP A 2 -2.96 -2.55 -2.71
C TRP A 2 -2.01 -2.44 -3.90
N SER A 3 -0.74 -2.73 -3.69
CA SER A 3 0.26 -2.73 -4.77
C SER A 3 1.24 -3.90 -4.66
N GLY A 4 1.89 -4.25 -5.76
CA GLY A 4 3.21 -4.87 -5.69
C GLY A 4 4.29 -3.83 -5.37
N PRO A 5 5.54 -4.24 -5.08
CA PRO A 5 6.64 -3.29 -4.96
C PRO A 5 6.86 -2.53 -6.27
N ARG A 6 7.49 -1.35 -6.18
CA ARG A 6 7.86 -0.50 -7.34
C ARG A 6 6.69 0.05 -8.17
N ASN A 7 5.54 0.27 -7.53
CA ASN A 7 4.29 0.77 -8.12
C ASN A 7 3.92 2.17 -7.61
N ILE A 8 4.87 3.08 -7.34
CA ILE A 8 4.61 4.45 -6.81
C ILE A 8 3.70 4.55 -5.57
N SER A 9 3.50 3.46 -4.82
CA SER A 9 2.54 3.43 -3.72
C SER A 9 2.91 4.38 -2.58
N THR A 10 4.19 4.67 -2.36
CA THR A 10 4.63 5.73 -1.44
C THR A 10 4.21 7.12 -1.92
N ALA A 11 4.33 7.43 -3.22
CA ALA A 11 3.86 8.70 -3.76
C ALA A 11 2.34 8.87 -3.61
N MET A 12 1.57 7.78 -3.81
CA MET A 12 0.14 7.79 -3.54
C MET A 12 -0.18 7.96 -2.05
N MET A 13 0.61 7.34 -1.16
CA MET A 13 0.49 7.55 0.28
C MET A 13 0.74 9.01 0.66
N TYR A 14 1.82 9.61 0.15
CA TYR A 14 2.15 11.01 0.42
C TYR A 14 1.09 11.98 -0.11
N SER A 15 0.53 11.68 -1.28
CA SER A 15 -0.60 12.42 -1.84
C SER A 15 -1.79 12.46 -0.88
N PHE A 16 -2.17 11.33 -0.28
CA PHE A 16 -3.26 11.27 0.69
C PHE A 16 -2.88 11.84 2.06
N ASP A 17 -1.68 11.57 2.55
CA ASP A 17 -1.15 12.12 3.81
C ASP A 17 -1.12 13.65 3.80
N ASN A 18 -0.94 14.28 2.64
CA ASN A 18 -0.93 15.74 2.57
C ASN A 18 -2.31 16.40 2.71
N ARG A 19 -3.39 15.61 2.69
CA ARG A 19 -4.74 16.10 3.02
C ARG A 19 -4.82 16.45 4.51
N ARG A 20 -5.71 17.37 4.87
CA ARG A 20 -5.90 17.77 6.28
C ARG A 20 -6.76 16.80 7.09
N ASP A 21 -7.55 16.00 6.40
CA ASP A 21 -8.58 15.12 6.94
C ASP A 21 -8.18 13.65 6.83
N CYS A 22 -6.90 13.35 6.56
CA CYS A 22 -6.42 12.01 6.28
C CYS A 22 -5.36 11.59 7.30
N PHE A 23 -5.45 10.34 7.75
CA PHE A 23 -4.38 9.63 8.44
C PHE A 23 -3.80 8.60 7.48
N ALA A 24 -2.47 8.50 7.38
CA ALA A 24 -1.79 7.53 6.51
C ALA A 24 -1.07 6.46 7.34
N THR A 25 -1.11 5.21 6.88
CA THR A 25 -0.39 4.10 7.50
C THR A 25 0.39 3.32 6.44
N ASP A 26 1.67 3.12 6.72
CA ASP A 26 2.63 2.49 5.82
C ASP A 26 2.86 1.02 6.16
N GLU A 27 2.54 0.14 5.20
CA GLU A 27 2.75 -1.32 5.21
C GLU A 27 2.55 -2.00 6.58
N PRO A 28 1.35 -1.89 7.18
CA PRO A 28 1.08 -2.33 8.55
C PRO A 28 1.32 -3.83 8.79
N LEU A 29 1.28 -4.65 7.73
CA LEU A 29 1.49 -6.10 7.78
C LEU A 29 2.94 -6.53 7.52
N TYR A 30 3.88 -5.58 7.37
CA TYR A 30 5.26 -5.90 7.02
C TYR A 30 5.99 -6.68 8.13
N ALA A 31 5.81 -6.31 9.39
CA ALA A 31 6.40 -7.04 10.52
C ALA A 31 5.88 -8.48 10.63
N HIS A 32 4.59 -8.69 10.38
CA HIS A 32 4.01 -10.03 10.29
C HIS A 32 4.66 -10.83 9.16
N TYR A 33 4.75 -10.25 7.96
CA TYR A 33 5.37 -10.87 6.78
C TYR A 33 6.82 -11.29 7.05
N LEU A 34 7.63 -10.41 7.64
CA LEU A 34 9.03 -10.70 8.00
C LEU A 34 9.13 -11.86 9.00
N LYS A 35 8.27 -11.86 10.03
CA LYS A 35 8.26 -12.90 11.08
C LYS A 35 7.89 -14.26 10.53
N GLN A 36 6.90 -14.33 9.63
CA GLN A 36 6.41 -15.60 9.08
C GLN A 36 7.35 -16.16 8.00
N THR A 37 7.95 -15.32 7.17
CA THR A 37 8.81 -15.76 6.06
C THR A 37 10.26 -15.96 6.47
N GLY A 38 10.73 -15.26 7.50
CA GLY A 38 12.14 -15.26 7.89
C GLY A 38 13.07 -14.63 6.83
N ILE A 39 12.51 -13.88 5.87
CA ILE A 39 13.30 -13.25 4.81
C ILE A 39 14.28 -12.23 5.41
N LYS A 40 15.51 -12.23 4.90
CA LYS A 40 16.57 -11.34 5.37
C LYS A 40 16.50 -10.00 4.64
N HIS A 41 15.57 -9.15 5.05
CA HIS A 41 15.55 -7.76 4.62
C HIS A 41 16.43 -6.88 5.52
N PRO A 42 16.94 -5.74 5.00
CA PRO A 42 17.53 -4.70 5.82
C PRO A 42 16.58 -4.33 6.98
N ASP A 43 17.13 -4.18 8.17
CA ASP A 43 16.41 -3.81 9.40
C ASP A 43 15.24 -4.71 9.81
N ALA A 44 15.11 -5.93 9.25
CA ALA A 44 13.98 -6.81 9.56
C ALA A 44 13.76 -7.03 11.07
N GLN A 45 14.85 -7.20 11.85
CA GLN A 45 14.77 -7.35 13.31
C GLN A 45 14.25 -6.09 14.00
N ARG A 46 14.68 -4.92 13.54
CA ARG A 46 14.22 -3.63 14.07
C ARG A 46 12.74 -3.41 13.75
N VAL A 47 12.31 -3.75 12.53
CA VAL A 47 10.90 -3.67 12.10
C VAL A 47 10.02 -4.59 12.94
N MET A 48 10.42 -5.85 13.12
CA MET A 48 9.67 -6.81 13.94
C MET A 48 9.63 -6.45 15.43
N ALA A 49 10.65 -5.75 15.95
CA ALA A 49 10.68 -5.30 17.33
C ALA A 49 9.83 -4.04 17.57
N HIS A 50 9.68 -3.20 16.54
CA HIS A 50 8.97 -1.92 16.62
C HIS A 50 7.46 -2.04 16.33
N HIS A 51 7.09 -2.87 15.35
CA HIS A 51 5.71 -3.00 14.87
C HIS A 51 5.06 -4.30 15.35
N GLU A 52 3.72 -4.30 15.48
CA GLU A 52 2.95 -5.51 15.80
C GLU A 52 3.10 -6.55 14.68
N SER A 53 3.36 -7.80 15.07
CA SER A 53 3.64 -8.91 14.16
C SER A 53 2.53 -9.99 14.18
N ASP A 54 1.59 -9.87 15.10
CA ASP A 54 0.35 -10.65 15.11
C ASP A 54 -0.64 -10.06 14.09
N SER A 55 -0.91 -10.80 13.02
CA SER A 55 -1.80 -10.33 11.95
C SER A 55 -3.21 -10.05 12.43
N ALA A 56 -3.72 -10.80 13.42
CA ALA A 56 -5.08 -10.59 13.91
C ALA A 56 -5.21 -9.22 14.58
N LYS A 57 -4.26 -8.88 15.44
CA LYS A 57 -4.22 -7.55 16.09
C LYS A 57 -4.02 -6.41 15.09
N VAL A 58 -3.19 -6.63 14.06
CA VAL A 58 -3.02 -5.64 12.99
C VAL A 58 -4.34 -5.45 12.23
N VAL A 59 -5.05 -6.52 11.90
CA VAL A 59 -6.36 -6.44 11.23
C VAL A 59 -7.42 -5.76 12.12
N ASP A 60 -7.46 -6.09 13.40
CA ASP A 60 -8.36 -5.43 14.37
C ASP A 60 -8.11 -3.91 14.41
N TYR A 61 -6.83 -3.51 14.38
CA TYR A 61 -6.47 -2.09 14.28
C TYR A 61 -6.94 -1.49 12.95
N LEU A 62 -6.62 -2.13 11.81
CA LEU A 62 -6.90 -1.61 10.47
C LEU A 62 -8.40 -1.49 10.12
N THR A 63 -9.25 -2.21 10.84
CA THR A 63 -10.71 -2.19 10.69
C THR A 63 -11.41 -1.49 11.85
N GLY A 64 -10.65 -0.93 12.79
CA GLY A 64 -11.14 -0.17 13.93
C GLY A 64 -11.41 1.31 13.61
N GLU A 65 -11.38 2.13 14.66
CA GLU A 65 -11.57 3.58 14.52
C GLU A 65 -10.43 4.24 13.74
N ILE A 66 -10.77 5.22 12.90
CA ILE A 66 -9.78 5.99 12.15
C ILE A 66 -8.88 6.77 13.14
N PRO A 67 -7.55 6.58 13.10
CA PRO A 67 -6.65 7.25 14.04
C PRO A 67 -6.70 8.78 13.92
N GLY A 68 -6.44 9.45 15.05
CA GLY A 68 -6.31 10.91 15.10
C GLY A 68 -7.61 11.69 14.83
N GLY A 69 -8.77 11.03 14.77
CA GLY A 69 -10.04 11.67 14.45
C GLY A 69 -10.13 12.15 13.00
N ALA A 70 -9.30 11.61 12.11
CA ALA A 70 -9.34 11.89 10.69
C ALA A 70 -10.63 11.35 10.06
N ALA A 71 -11.05 11.95 8.93
CA ALA A 71 -12.22 11.50 8.18
C ALA A 71 -11.86 10.38 7.19
N VAL A 72 -10.61 10.36 6.71
CA VAL A 72 -10.09 9.41 5.74
C VAL A 72 -8.90 8.66 6.35
N TRP A 73 -8.85 7.35 6.14
CA TRP A 73 -7.68 6.54 6.48
C TRP A 73 -7.08 5.92 5.23
N TYR A 74 -5.91 6.40 4.83
CA TYR A 74 -5.15 5.78 3.75
C TYR A 74 -4.22 4.69 4.31
N GLN A 75 -4.42 3.46 3.85
CA GLN A 75 -3.55 2.32 4.19
C GLN A 75 -2.77 1.88 2.95
N LYS A 76 -1.43 1.96 3.00
CA LYS A 76 -0.54 1.44 1.96
C LYS A 76 -0.23 -0.03 2.23
N HIS A 77 -0.71 -0.92 1.38
CA HIS A 77 -0.52 -2.35 1.52
C HIS A 77 0.30 -2.95 0.37
N MET A 78 1.22 -3.85 0.71
CA MET A 78 1.90 -4.69 -0.25
C MET A 78 1.20 -6.05 -0.34
N CYS A 79 0.81 -6.45 -1.56
CA CYS A 79 -0.01 -7.66 -1.75
C CYS A 79 0.68 -8.93 -1.27
N HIS A 80 2.01 -8.99 -1.36
CA HIS A 80 2.81 -10.14 -0.90
C HIS A 80 2.93 -10.25 0.62
N HIS A 81 2.48 -9.24 1.39
CA HIS A 81 2.35 -9.34 2.84
C HIS A 81 1.15 -10.22 3.26
N ILE A 82 0.19 -10.43 2.36
CA ILE A 82 -0.89 -11.41 2.57
C ILE A 82 -0.42 -12.78 2.07
N LEU A 83 0.08 -13.58 3.01
CA LEU A 83 0.54 -14.93 2.77
C LEU A 83 -0.61 -15.88 2.39
N PRO A 84 -0.31 -17.04 1.75
CA PRO A 84 -1.32 -18.04 1.45
C PRO A 84 -1.94 -18.58 2.75
N GLY A 85 -3.27 -18.68 2.79
CA GLY A 85 -4.01 -19.15 3.96
C GLY A 85 -4.31 -18.07 5.01
N MET A 86 -3.83 -16.83 4.84
CA MET A 86 -4.33 -15.70 5.63
C MET A 86 -5.76 -15.36 5.23
N ASP A 87 -6.57 -15.01 6.23
CA ASP A 87 -7.92 -14.51 6.06
C ASP A 87 -7.91 -13.11 5.39
N THR A 88 -8.90 -12.90 4.52
CA THR A 88 -9.12 -11.67 3.74
C THR A 88 -10.54 -11.14 3.88
N ASP A 89 -11.40 -11.74 4.70
CA ASP A 89 -12.79 -11.29 4.88
C ASP A 89 -12.86 -9.86 5.45
N TRP A 90 -11.85 -9.46 6.23
CA TRP A 90 -11.73 -8.09 6.75
C TRP A 90 -11.62 -7.02 5.65
N LEU A 91 -11.20 -7.38 4.44
CA LEU A 91 -11.13 -6.45 3.30
C LEU A 91 -12.51 -5.89 2.93
N ASP A 92 -13.58 -6.60 3.26
CA ASP A 92 -14.96 -6.19 2.98
C ASP A 92 -15.41 -4.99 3.81
N SER A 93 -14.72 -4.73 4.93
CA SER A 93 -14.91 -3.53 5.74
C SER A 93 -14.20 -2.29 5.18
N LEU A 94 -13.44 -2.44 4.08
CA LEU A 94 -12.59 -1.40 3.53
C LEU A 94 -12.93 -1.05 2.07
N SER A 95 -12.65 0.19 1.70
CA SER A 95 -12.62 0.63 0.31
C SER A 95 -11.29 0.22 -0.33
N ASN A 96 -11.33 -0.82 -1.16
CA ASN A 96 -10.14 -1.39 -1.81
C ASN A 96 -9.85 -0.71 -3.15
N CYS A 97 -8.58 -0.45 -3.45
CA CYS A 97 -8.09 0.00 -4.76
C CYS A 97 -6.75 -0.67 -5.05
N PHE A 98 -6.52 -1.05 -6.30
CA PHE A 98 -5.34 -1.77 -6.75
C PHE A 98 -4.51 -0.90 -7.69
N LEU A 99 -3.24 -0.70 -7.33
CA LEU A 99 -2.28 0.07 -8.10
C LEU A 99 -1.40 -0.89 -8.89
N ILE A 100 -1.46 -0.78 -10.21
CA ILE A 100 -0.75 -1.65 -11.15
C ILE A 100 0.33 -0.86 -11.89
N ARG A 101 1.29 -1.61 -12.43
CA ARG A 101 2.35 -1.09 -13.29
C ARG A 101 2.74 -2.18 -14.27
N ASN A 102 3.21 -1.78 -15.44
CA ASN A 102 3.73 -2.70 -16.44
C ASN A 102 4.75 -3.68 -15.82
N PRO A 103 4.50 -5.01 -15.85
CA PRO A 103 5.36 -6.00 -15.22
C PRO A 103 6.82 -5.93 -15.70
N LYS A 104 7.06 -5.56 -16.98
CA LYS A 104 8.43 -5.40 -17.50
C LYS A 104 9.18 -4.31 -16.75
N GLU A 105 8.54 -3.19 -16.43
CA GLU A 105 9.15 -2.10 -15.67
C GLU A 105 9.37 -2.46 -14.21
N VAL A 106 8.43 -3.19 -13.61
CA VAL A 106 8.55 -3.69 -12.23
C VAL A 106 9.77 -4.59 -12.12
N LEU A 107 9.93 -5.55 -13.03
CA LEU A 107 11.09 -6.45 -13.04
C LEU A 107 12.41 -5.69 -13.22
N LEU A 108 12.47 -4.75 -14.16
CA LEU A 108 13.65 -3.90 -14.39
C LEU A 108 14.00 -3.01 -13.19
N SER A 109 12.98 -2.54 -12.44
CA SER A 109 13.22 -1.74 -11.23
C SER A 109 13.61 -2.61 -10.05
N LEU A 110 13.03 -3.80 -9.90
CA LEU A 110 13.36 -4.74 -8.83
C LEU A 110 14.79 -5.24 -8.97
N SER A 111 15.22 -5.63 -10.18
CA SER A 111 16.57 -6.16 -10.42
C SER A 111 17.71 -5.18 -10.09
N LYS A 112 17.41 -3.91 -9.82
CA LYS A 112 18.39 -2.91 -9.37
C LYS A 112 18.63 -2.91 -7.86
N ILE A 113 17.71 -3.49 -7.08
CA ILE A 113 17.68 -3.38 -5.61
C ILE A 113 17.58 -4.75 -4.92
N THR A 114 17.39 -5.84 -5.67
CA THR A 114 17.41 -7.22 -5.17
C THR A 114 18.17 -8.12 -6.14
N ASP A 115 18.98 -9.02 -5.59
CA ASP A 115 19.77 -9.99 -6.36
C ASP A 115 18.90 -11.13 -6.94
N GLU A 116 17.75 -11.40 -6.33
CA GLU A 116 16.83 -12.44 -6.75
C GLU A 116 15.42 -11.87 -6.96
N VAL A 117 14.95 -11.91 -8.21
CA VAL A 117 13.59 -11.51 -8.59
C VAL A 117 12.78 -12.78 -8.85
N THR A 118 11.91 -13.12 -7.91
CA THR A 118 10.97 -14.25 -8.05
C THR A 118 9.59 -13.73 -8.44
N LEU A 119 8.75 -14.59 -9.02
CA LEU A 119 7.35 -14.22 -9.26
C LEU A 119 6.65 -13.81 -7.95
N TRP A 120 6.99 -14.45 -6.83
CA TRP A 120 6.48 -14.12 -5.51
C TRP A 120 6.86 -12.69 -5.09
N SER A 121 8.11 -12.29 -5.28
CA SER A 121 8.60 -10.96 -4.90
C SER A 121 8.02 -9.82 -5.74
N THR A 122 7.42 -10.12 -6.90
CA THR A 122 6.68 -9.11 -7.69
C THR A 122 5.33 -8.72 -7.07
N GLY A 123 4.78 -9.55 -6.19
CA GLY A 123 3.43 -9.37 -5.64
C GLY A 123 2.29 -9.58 -6.66
N LEU A 124 2.58 -9.87 -7.94
CA LEU A 124 1.56 -9.94 -9.00
C LEU A 124 0.55 -11.08 -8.78
N PRO A 125 0.97 -12.33 -8.48
CA PRO A 125 0.00 -13.40 -8.20
C PRO A 125 -0.91 -13.07 -7.01
N GLN A 126 -0.35 -12.47 -5.97
CA GLN A 126 -1.08 -12.10 -4.77
C GLN A 126 -2.04 -10.95 -5.06
N GLN A 127 -1.63 -9.98 -5.88
CA GLN A 127 -2.49 -8.88 -6.31
C GLN A 127 -3.71 -9.37 -7.09
N VAL A 128 -3.52 -10.32 -8.02
CA VAL A 128 -4.62 -10.94 -8.76
C VAL A 128 -5.57 -11.68 -7.81
N ARG A 129 -5.04 -12.48 -6.88
CA ARG A 129 -5.84 -13.19 -5.87
C ARG A 129 -6.68 -12.22 -5.06
N LEU A 130 -6.06 -11.21 -4.44
CA LEU A 130 -6.76 -10.25 -3.58
C LEU A 130 -7.83 -9.46 -4.37
N MET A 131 -7.55 -9.08 -5.61
CA MET A 131 -8.54 -8.41 -6.45
C MET A 131 -9.73 -9.31 -6.75
N GLN A 132 -9.49 -10.60 -7.03
CA GLN A 132 -10.55 -11.58 -7.25
C GLN A 132 -11.38 -11.81 -5.98
N ASP A 133 -10.74 -11.94 -4.83
CA ASP A 133 -11.42 -12.13 -3.53
C ASP A 133 -12.31 -10.93 -3.21
N VAL A 134 -11.78 -9.70 -3.31
CA VAL A 134 -12.54 -8.45 -3.13
C VAL A 134 -13.67 -8.32 -4.14
N SER A 135 -13.43 -8.66 -5.41
CA SER A 135 -14.47 -8.57 -6.45
C SER A 135 -15.61 -9.55 -6.21
N LYS A 136 -15.28 -10.75 -5.73
CA LYS A 136 -16.25 -11.78 -5.40
C LYS A 136 -17.12 -11.38 -4.22
N SER A 137 -16.53 -10.81 -3.16
CA SER A 137 -17.29 -10.42 -1.98
C SER A 137 -18.15 -9.18 -2.22
N SER A 138 -17.59 -8.14 -2.84
CA SER A 138 -18.32 -6.90 -3.13
C SER A 138 -19.30 -6.99 -4.30
N GLY A 139 -19.21 -8.03 -5.14
CA GLY A 139 -20.00 -8.17 -6.36
C GLY A 139 -19.64 -7.18 -7.48
N SER A 140 -18.54 -6.45 -7.34
CA SER A 140 -18.08 -5.45 -8.31
C SER A 140 -16.55 -5.41 -8.39
N THR A 141 -16.00 -5.00 -9.52
CA THR A 141 -14.54 -4.85 -9.63
C THR A 141 -14.10 -3.59 -8.87
N PRO A 142 -13.15 -3.68 -7.92
CA PRO A 142 -12.61 -2.52 -7.22
C PRO A 142 -11.85 -1.61 -8.20
N PRO A 143 -11.67 -0.32 -7.88
CA PRO A 143 -10.86 0.59 -8.68
C PRO A 143 -9.45 0.04 -8.92
N ILE A 144 -8.99 0.13 -10.17
CA ILE A 144 -7.64 -0.24 -10.60
C ILE A 144 -7.01 0.99 -11.23
N ILE A 145 -5.83 1.37 -10.75
CA ILE A 145 -5.09 2.56 -11.22
C ILE A 145 -3.79 2.10 -11.85
N ASP A 146 -3.51 2.53 -13.08
CA ASP A 146 -2.18 2.39 -13.66
C ASP A 146 -1.25 3.49 -13.11
N SER A 147 -0.10 3.08 -12.58
CA SER A 147 0.91 3.97 -12.02
C SER A 147 1.38 5.02 -13.03
N ARG A 148 1.44 4.68 -14.32
CA ARG A 148 1.84 5.62 -15.38
C ARG A 148 0.77 6.69 -15.57
N GLU A 149 -0.49 6.30 -15.65
CA GLU A 149 -1.60 7.26 -15.79
C GLU A 149 -1.68 8.20 -14.58
N ALA A 150 -1.42 7.68 -13.38
CA ALA A 150 -1.34 8.49 -12.15
C ALA A 150 -0.19 9.51 -12.19
N LEU A 151 0.94 9.18 -12.82
CA LEU A 151 2.07 10.11 -12.98
C LEU A 151 1.85 11.12 -14.11
N GLU A 152 1.24 10.70 -15.22
CA GLU A 152 0.99 11.55 -16.38
C GLU A 152 -0.15 12.55 -16.13
N ASN A 153 -1.16 12.17 -15.34
CA ASN A 153 -2.29 13.01 -14.99
C ASN A 153 -2.71 12.84 -13.51
N PRO A 154 -1.87 13.26 -12.55
CA PRO A 154 -2.12 13.06 -11.12
C PRO A 154 -3.44 13.69 -10.68
N LYS A 155 -3.73 14.91 -11.15
CA LYS A 155 -4.97 15.61 -10.83
C LYS A 155 -6.21 14.87 -11.34
N GLY A 156 -6.20 14.38 -12.57
CA GLY A 156 -7.33 13.64 -13.13
C GLY A 156 -7.56 12.32 -12.39
N MET A 157 -6.50 11.53 -12.19
CA MET A 157 -6.61 10.21 -11.54
C MET A 157 -7.03 10.33 -10.07
N LEU A 158 -6.49 11.29 -9.32
CA LEU A 158 -6.87 11.51 -7.93
C LEU A 158 -8.30 12.01 -7.78
N ARG A 159 -8.80 12.85 -8.72
CA ARG A 159 -10.21 13.28 -8.72
C ARG A 159 -11.16 12.11 -8.94
N LEU A 160 -10.88 11.26 -9.92
CA LEU A 160 -11.67 10.06 -10.20
C LEU A 160 -11.70 9.12 -8.98
N LEU A 161 -10.55 8.92 -8.33
CA LEU A 161 -10.47 8.10 -7.13
C LEU A 161 -11.27 8.67 -5.96
N CYS A 162 -11.20 9.99 -5.75
CA CYS A 162 -11.97 10.67 -4.71
C CYS A 162 -13.48 10.58 -4.97
N GLU A 163 -13.91 10.82 -6.21
CA GLU A 163 -15.31 10.72 -6.64
C GLU A 163 -15.88 9.31 -6.44
N GLN A 164 -15.10 8.29 -6.80
CA GLN A 164 -15.48 6.88 -6.63
C GLN A 164 -15.79 6.49 -5.18
N TRP A 165 -15.17 7.17 -4.20
CA TRP A 165 -15.39 6.92 -2.78
C TRP A 165 -16.19 8.02 -2.08
N GLY A 166 -16.73 8.99 -2.83
CA GLY A 166 -17.54 10.06 -2.28
C GLY A 166 -16.77 11.00 -1.33
N ILE A 167 -15.46 11.13 -1.49
CA ILE A 167 -14.63 12.06 -0.71
C ILE A 167 -14.25 13.28 -1.55
N ASP A 168 -14.05 14.43 -0.89
CA ASP A 168 -13.65 15.65 -1.59
C ASP A 168 -12.19 15.56 -2.08
N PHE A 169 -11.95 15.91 -3.35
CA PHE A 169 -10.60 16.11 -3.85
C PHE A 169 -9.94 17.32 -3.19
N SER A 170 -8.67 17.21 -2.81
CA SER A 170 -7.88 18.32 -2.27
C SER A 170 -6.69 18.64 -3.18
N GLU A 171 -6.50 19.90 -3.55
CA GLU A 171 -5.30 20.33 -4.32
C GLU A 171 -3.99 20.03 -3.57
N ARG A 172 -4.04 19.88 -2.24
CA ARG A 172 -2.88 19.48 -1.42
C ARG A 172 -2.35 18.11 -1.80
N MET A 173 -3.17 17.26 -2.41
CA MET A 173 -2.77 15.93 -2.85
C MET A 173 -1.73 15.94 -3.98
N LEU A 174 -1.51 17.09 -4.63
CA LEU A 174 -0.66 17.20 -5.83
C LEU A 174 0.80 17.55 -5.54
N SER A 175 1.14 17.94 -4.32
CA SER A 175 2.50 18.30 -3.95
C SER A 175 2.74 18.12 -2.45
N TRP A 176 3.98 17.78 -2.08
CA TRP A 176 4.44 17.69 -0.71
C TRP A 176 5.85 18.27 -0.60
N GLU A 177 6.27 18.64 0.60
CA GLU A 177 7.66 18.99 0.87
C GLU A 177 8.51 17.71 0.85
N ALA A 178 9.72 17.82 0.30
CA ALA A 178 10.66 16.72 0.27
C ALA A 178 11.21 16.42 1.68
N GLY A 179 11.41 15.14 1.98
CA GLY A 179 11.94 14.67 3.26
C GLY A 179 11.09 13.58 3.90
N PRO A 180 11.55 13.04 5.04
CA PRO A 180 10.83 12.02 5.79
C PRO A 180 9.50 12.57 6.31
N ARG A 181 8.48 11.72 6.35
CA ARG A 181 7.14 12.03 6.85
C ARG A 181 6.82 11.21 8.09
N GLU A 182 5.88 11.70 8.91
CA GLU A 182 5.43 10.98 10.11
C GLU A 182 4.79 9.62 9.78
N CYS A 183 4.22 9.49 8.58
CA CYS A 183 3.63 8.25 8.09
C CYS A 183 4.65 7.24 7.56
N ASP A 184 5.94 7.59 7.44
CA ASP A 184 6.95 6.66 6.94
C ASP A 184 7.20 5.52 7.94
N GLY A 185 7.21 4.28 7.43
CA GLY A 185 7.73 3.17 8.19
C GLY A 185 9.21 3.35 8.53
N ILE A 186 9.67 2.73 9.62
CA ILE A 186 11.05 2.88 10.11
C ILE A 186 12.12 2.36 9.12
N TRP A 187 11.69 1.68 8.05
CA TRP A 187 12.52 1.22 6.94
C TRP A 187 12.74 2.30 5.87
N GLY A 188 12.14 3.50 6.01
CA GLY A 188 12.17 4.56 5.00
C GLY A 188 13.57 4.94 4.52
N GLU A 189 14.58 4.88 5.40
CA GLU A 189 16.00 5.13 5.09
C GLU A 189 16.57 4.23 3.96
N HIS A 190 15.94 3.09 3.67
CA HIS A 190 16.40 2.14 2.65
C HIS A 190 15.54 2.12 1.38
N TRP A 191 14.32 2.65 1.43
CA TRP A 191 13.32 2.43 0.38
C TRP A 191 12.80 3.70 -0.28
N TYR A 192 13.00 4.89 0.31
CA TYR A 192 12.36 6.15 -0.11
C TYR A 192 13.27 7.20 -0.75
N ASP A 193 14.48 6.82 -1.18
CA ASP A 193 15.44 7.74 -1.83
C ASP A 193 14.91 8.49 -3.07
N SER A 194 13.79 8.06 -3.65
CA SER A 194 13.26 8.58 -4.92
C SER A 194 11.86 9.21 -4.83
N VAL A 195 11.38 9.53 -3.63
CA VAL A 195 10.00 10.05 -3.38
C VAL A 195 10.02 11.53 -3.00
#